data_AF-A0A7V8XIZ2-F1
#
_entry.id   AF-A0A7V8XIZ2-F1
#
_cell.length_a   1.000
_cell.length_b   1.000
_cell.length_c   1.000
_cell.angle_alpha   90.00
_cell.angle_beta   90.00
_cell.angle_gamma   90.00
#
_symmetry.space_group_name_H-M   'P 1'
#
loop_
_entity.id
_entity.type
_entity.pdbx_description
1 polymer ?
#
loop_
_entity_poly.entity_id
_entity_poly.type
_entity_poly.pdbx_seq_one_letter_code
_entity_poly.pdbx_strand_id
1 'polypeptide(L)'
;MSSSAYFLGAVAMVNSLRLLGHDEPIHLLDLGLTDEERQALAAEATIVEASAETQPWLSKTIAPLAHPAETMILLDTDIIVTRRLDELIERASEGGAIAFENDDERFVPEWAELLDLGAAKRRPYVCSGLVFLGGESGAEALRLLDDRQRRVDFERSYFGVDEPGYALRFLDQDVLNAVLQSSVETERFEVRPFAEAPMPPFEGLRVIDESRLRCAYADGHSPYAVHHFGAKPWLEATHDGVYSQLLRRLLQGPDVAIGVPAAELPLRLRGGPIASAERKRINLGQRLRRRFGGAT
;
A
#
# COMPACT_ATOMS: atom_id res chain seq x y z
N MET A 1 -6.22 4.93 1.55
CA MET A 1 -6.79 6.29 1.37
C MET A 1 -6.94 6.54 -0.12
N SER A 2 -8.01 7.20 -0.59
CA SER A 2 -8.25 7.41 -2.02
C SER A 2 -8.76 8.81 -2.34
N SER A 3 -8.30 9.36 -3.46
CA SER A 3 -8.85 10.54 -4.14
C SER A 3 -9.12 10.17 -5.59
N SER A 4 -9.71 11.05 -6.41
CA SER A 4 -9.93 10.75 -7.83
C SER A 4 -8.66 10.27 -8.57
N ALA A 5 -7.49 10.84 -8.22
CA ALA A 5 -6.20 10.39 -8.77
C ALA A 5 -5.80 8.96 -8.37
N TYR A 6 -6.40 8.40 -7.33
CA TYR A 6 -6.15 7.06 -6.78
C TYR A 6 -7.36 6.12 -6.89
N PHE A 7 -8.45 6.54 -7.52
CA PHE A 7 -9.68 5.77 -7.67
C PHE A 7 -9.40 4.39 -8.29
N LEU A 8 -8.67 4.32 -9.41
CA LEU A 8 -8.36 3.05 -10.09
C LEU A 8 -7.47 2.13 -9.24
N GLY A 9 -6.60 2.70 -8.40
CA GLY A 9 -5.85 1.93 -7.41
C GLY A 9 -6.79 1.31 -6.37
N ALA A 10 -7.65 2.12 -5.76
CA ALA A 10 -8.61 1.67 -4.76
C ALA A 10 -9.54 0.57 -5.30
N VAL A 11 -10.06 0.73 -6.52
CA VAL A 11 -10.87 -0.30 -7.18
C VAL A 11 -10.08 -1.61 -7.34
N ALA A 12 -8.84 -1.54 -7.81
CA ALA A 12 -8.01 -2.73 -7.98
C ALA A 12 -7.69 -3.43 -6.65
N MET A 13 -7.40 -2.66 -5.60
CA MET A 13 -7.19 -3.15 -4.25
C MET A 13 -8.44 -3.89 -3.74
N VAL A 14 -9.62 -3.27 -3.80
CA VAL A 14 -10.89 -3.89 -3.39
C VAL A 14 -11.16 -5.18 -4.18
N ASN A 15 -11.06 -5.12 -5.51
CA ASN A 15 -11.29 -6.27 -6.36
C ASN A 15 -10.31 -7.42 -6.07
N SER A 16 -9.07 -7.11 -5.68
CA SER A 16 -8.07 -8.13 -5.35
C SER A 16 -8.45 -8.90 -4.07
N LEU A 17 -8.96 -8.20 -3.06
CA LEU A 17 -9.49 -8.81 -1.84
C LEU A 17 -10.71 -9.69 -2.16
N ARG A 18 -11.69 -9.15 -2.87
CA ARG A 18 -12.93 -9.88 -3.20
C ARG A 18 -12.67 -11.12 -4.06
N LEU A 19 -11.80 -11.04 -5.07
CA LEU A 19 -11.45 -12.20 -5.90
C LEU A 19 -10.71 -13.29 -5.11
N LEU A 20 -9.96 -12.94 -4.09
CA LEU A 20 -9.31 -13.89 -3.19
C LEU A 20 -10.27 -14.47 -2.15
N GLY A 21 -11.53 -14.01 -2.12
CA GLY A 21 -12.58 -14.49 -1.22
C GLY A 21 -12.52 -13.90 0.17
N HIS A 22 -12.05 -12.65 0.29
CA HIS A 22 -12.18 -11.85 1.51
C HIS A 22 -13.56 -11.18 1.55
N ASP A 23 -14.31 -11.41 2.61
CA ASP A 23 -15.64 -10.84 2.89
C ASP A 23 -15.62 -9.85 4.06
N GLU A 24 -14.43 -9.61 4.64
CA GLU A 24 -14.25 -8.67 5.73
C GLU A 24 -14.65 -7.23 5.31
N PRO A 25 -15.13 -6.40 6.26
CA PRO A 25 -15.46 -5.01 5.98
C PRO A 25 -14.26 -4.22 5.48
N ILE A 26 -14.48 -3.43 4.42
CA ILE A 26 -13.48 -2.50 3.89
C ILE A 26 -13.93 -1.09 4.27
N HIS A 27 -13.08 -0.36 4.98
CA HIS A 27 -13.27 1.06 5.28
C HIS A 27 -12.30 1.88 4.43
N LEU A 28 -12.82 2.63 3.45
CA LEU A 28 -12.01 3.42 2.54
C LEU A 28 -12.08 4.90 2.91
N LEU A 29 -10.94 5.48 3.28
CA LEU A 29 -10.85 6.91 3.52
C LEU A 29 -10.92 7.72 2.22
N ASP A 30 -11.91 8.62 2.12
CA ASP A 30 -12.14 9.56 1.04
C ASP A 30 -11.36 10.87 1.26
N LEU A 31 -10.49 11.18 0.29
CA LEU A 31 -9.66 12.39 0.22
C LEU A 31 -9.97 13.21 -1.05
N GLY A 32 -11.17 13.08 -1.59
CA GLY A 32 -11.62 13.81 -2.79
C GLY A 32 -11.95 12.89 -3.96
N LEU A 33 -12.76 11.86 -3.71
CA LEU A 33 -13.47 11.11 -4.74
C LEU A 33 -14.61 11.96 -5.32
N THR A 34 -14.94 11.77 -6.60
CA THR A 34 -16.20 12.30 -7.15
C THR A 34 -17.40 11.53 -6.62
N ASP A 35 -18.61 12.06 -6.82
CA ASP A 35 -19.84 11.37 -6.39
C ASP A 35 -20.01 10.02 -7.11
N GLU A 36 -19.64 9.94 -8.40
CA GLU A 36 -19.70 8.69 -9.17
C GLU A 36 -18.66 7.67 -8.69
N GLU A 37 -17.42 8.10 -8.44
CA GLU A 37 -16.35 7.25 -7.91
C GLU A 37 -16.70 6.72 -6.51
N ARG A 38 -17.25 7.60 -5.66
CA ARG A 38 -17.75 7.25 -4.33
C ARG A 38 -18.87 6.23 -4.42
N GLN A 39 -19.85 6.44 -5.31
CA GLN A 39 -20.96 5.51 -5.51
C GLN A 39 -20.46 4.14 -5.99
N ALA A 40 -19.48 4.09 -6.89
CA ALA A 40 -18.91 2.84 -7.38
C ALA A 40 -18.22 2.05 -6.25
N LEU A 41 -17.43 2.72 -5.39
CA LEU A 41 -16.73 2.10 -4.27
C LEU A 41 -17.67 1.71 -3.11
N ALA A 42 -18.74 2.48 -2.89
CA ALA A 42 -19.70 2.26 -1.81
C ALA A 42 -20.46 0.91 -1.92
N ALA A 43 -20.41 0.26 -3.08
CA ALA A 43 -20.96 -1.09 -3.26
C ALA A 43 -20.19 -2.16 -2.46
N GLU A 44 -18.89 -1.94 -2.22
CA GLU A 44 -17.98 -2.94 -1.64
C GLU A 44 -17.22 -2.44 -0.40
N ALA A 45 -17.28 -1.14 -0.11
CA ALA A 45 -16.58 -0.51 0.99
C ALA A 45 -17.46 0.55 1.69
N THR A 46 -17.27 0.72 3.00
CA THR A 46 -17.78 1.88 3.73
C THR A 46 -16.85 3.05 3.49
N ILE A 47 -17.38 4.12 2.91
CA ILE A 47 -16.62 5.34 2.65
C ILE A 47 -16.56 6.16 3.94
N VAL A 48 -15.34 6.50 4.37
CA VAL A 48 -15.08 7.31 5.55
C VAL A 48 -14.56 8.67 5.09
N GLU A 49 -15.21 9.75 5.51
CA GLU A 49 -14.77 11.10 5.17
C GLU A 49 -13.53 11.49 6.00
N ALA A 50 -12.53 12.05 5.34
CA ALA A 50 -11.41 12.68 6.05
C ALA A 50 -11.74 14.14 6.41
N SER A 51 -11.11 14.65 7.47
CA SER A 51 -11.04 16.09 7.68
C SER A 51 -10.23 16.73 6.55
N ALA A 52 -10.75 17.83 5.99
CA ALA A 52 -10.05 18.62 4.97
C ALA A 52 -8.72 19.23 5.47
N GLU A 53 -8.51 19.27 6.79
CA GLU A 53 -7.33 19.86 7.42
C GLU A 53 -6.14 18.89 7.55
N THR A 54 -6.35 17.58 7.35
CA THR A 54 -5.30 16.57 7.52
C THR A 54 -4.59 16.29 6.20
N GLN A 55 -3.26 16.37 6.21
CA GLN A 55 -2.43 16.02 5.04
C GLN A 55 -2.68 14.56 4.63
N PRO A 56 -2.90 14.26 3.34
CA PRO A 56 -3.22 12.91 2.86
C PRO A 56 -2.35 11.80 3.46
N TRP A 57 -1.03 11.98 3.48
CA TRP A 57 -0.07 10.99 3.96
C TRP A 57 -0.13 10.73 5.47
N LEU A 58 -0.76 11.62 6.24
CA LEU A 58 -0.93 11.50 7.69
C LEU A 58 -2.38 11.10 8.06
N SER A 59 -3.20 10.67 7.11
CA SER A 59 -4.61 10.37 7.36
C SER A 59 -4.91 8.87 7.53
N LYS A 60 -3.89 8.01 7.47
CA LYS A 60 -4.02 6.54 7.43
C LYS A 60 -4.73 5.95 8.66
N THR A 61 -4.70 6.67 9.79
CA THR A 61 -5.29 6.28 11.07
C THR A 61 -6.78 6.60 11.21
N ILE A 62 -7.33 7.49 10.38
CA ILE A 62 -8.70 8.02 10.58
C ILE A 62 -9.75 6.91 10.50
N ALA A 63 -9.77 6.15 9.41
CA ALA A 63 -10.75 5.08 9.20
C ALA A 63 -10.68 3.96 10.26
N PRO A 64 -9.51 3.37 10.59
CA PRO A 64 -9.45 2.31 11.59
C PRO A 64 -9.72 2.81 13.03
N LEU A 65 -9.45 4.08 13.36
CA LEU A 65 -9.84 4.65 14.65
C LEU A 65 -11.36 4.90 14.76
N ALA A 66 -12.02 5.25 13.65
CA ALA A 66 -13.47 5.40 13.60
C ALA A 66 -14.20 4.05 13.62
N HIS A 67 -13.56 2.99 13.13
CA HIS A 67 -14.10 1.64 13.02
C HIS A 67 -13.14 0.59 13.61
N PRO A 68 -12.96 0.59 14.95
CA PRO A 68 -12.06 -0.35 15.58
C PRO A 68 -12.55 -1.80 15.42
N ALA A 69 -11.61 -2.72 15.22
CA ALA A 69 -11.85 -4.15 15.11
C ALA A 69 -10.81 -4.92 15.93
N GLU A 70 -11.05 -6.22 16.16
CA GLU A 70 -10.10 -7.11 16.81
C GLU A 70 -8.76 -7.16 16.06
N THR A 71 -8.80 -7.25 14.73
CA THR A 71 -7.65 -7.08 13.85
C THR A 71 -7.99 -6.00 12.83
N MET A 72 -7.14 -4.98 12.74
CA MET A 72 -7.22 -3.91 11.74
C MET A 72 -6.08 -4.08 10.74
N ILE A 73 -6.38 -3.96 9.45
CA ILE A 73 -5.37 -4.00 8.39
C ILE A 73 -5.29 -2.61 7.75
N LEU A 74 -4.11 -2.01 7.81
CA LEU A 74 -3.80 -0.80 7.03
C LEU A 74 -3.30 -1.25 5.66
N LEU A 75 -3.99 -0.78 4.61
CA LEU A 75 -3.70 -1.15 3.22
C LEU A 75 -3.70 0.09 2.32
N ASP A 76 -2.58 0.35 1.65
CA ASP A 76 -2.49 1.41 0.65
C ASP A 76 -3.20 1.02 -0.65
N THR A 77 -3.82 2.00 -1.32
CA THR A 77 -4.65 1.76 -2.51
C THR A 77 -3.85 1.36 -3.75
N ASP A 78 -2.53 1.49 -3.71
CA ASP A 78 -1.63 1.04 -4.76
C ASP A 78 -1.06 -0.36 -4.46
N ILE A 79 -1.66 -1.10 -3.54
CA ILE A 79 -1.38 -2.51 -3.30
C ILE A 79 -2.41 -3.40 -4.00
N ILE A 80 -1.91 -4.47 -4.61
CA ILE A 80 -2.72 -5.58 -5.09
C ILE A 80 -2.40 -6.80 -4.24
N VAL A 81 -3.42 -7.39 -3.62
CA VAL A 81 -3.30 -8.65 -2.88
C VAL A 81 -3.29 -9.82 -3.85
N THR A 82 -2.32 -10.72 -3.72
CA THR A 82 -2.07 -11.85 -4.65
C THR A 82 -2.20 -13.22 -3.99
N ARG A 83 -2.33 -13.28 -2.66
CA ARG A 83 -2.60 -14.47 -1.88
C ARG A 83 -3.52 -14.11 -0.72
N ARG A 84 -4.37 -15.06 -0.30
CA ARG A 84 -5.27 -14.86 0.85
C ARG A 84 -4.49 -14.48 2.11
N LEU A 85 -5.07 -13.58 2.89
CA LEU A 85 -4.48 -12.99 4.09
C LEU A 85 -4.90 -13.71 5.40
N ASP A 86 -5.69 -14.79 5.35
CA ASP A 86 -6.27 -15.43 6.54
C ASP A 86 -5.23 -15.77 7.61
N GLU A 87 -4.11 -16.37 7.18
CA GLU A 87 -3.03 -16.78 8.08
C GLU A 87 -2.45 -15.57 8.84
N LEU A 88 -2.36 -14.41 8.17
CA LEU A 88 -1.84 -13.19 8.78
C LEU A 88 -2.89 -12.52 9.70
N ILE A 89 -4.16 -12.58 9.31
CA ILE A 89 -5.27 -12.07 10.13
C ILE A 89 -5.38 -12.87 11.44
N GLU A 90 -5.36 -14.20 11.34
CA GLU A 90 -5.42 -15.11 12.47
C GLU A 90 -4.24 -14.87 13.42
N ARG A 91 -3.01 -14.81 12.89
CA ARG A 91 -1.83 -14.54 13.71
C ARG A 91 -1.84 -13.17 14.37
N ALA A 92 -2.28 -12.13 13.65
CA ALA A 92 -2.40 -10.80 14.25
C ALA A 92 -3.45 -10.76 15.37
N SER A 93 -4.55 -11.52 15.23
CA SER A 93 -5.63 -11.58 16.22
C SER A 93 -5.18 -12.10 17.59
N GLU A 94 -4.05 -12.82 17.66
CA GLU A 94 -3.41 -13.23 18.92
C GLU A 94 -2.85 -12.06 19.74
N GLY A 95 -2.99 -10.82 19.26
CA GLY A 95 -2.72 -9.59 19.99
C GLY A 95 -1.36 -8.97 19.69
N GLY A 96 -0.99 -8.93 18.41
CA GLY A 96 0.28 -8.39 17.93
C GLY A 96 0.18 -7.55 16.66
N ALA A 97 1.33 -7.16 16.13
CA ALA A 97 1.47 -6.45 14.86
C ALA A 97 2.28 -7.29 13.87
N ILE A 98 1.87 -7.25 12.60
CA ILE A 98 2.62 -7.87 11.49
C ILE A 98 2.86 -6.80 10.42
N ALA A 99 4.10 -6.67 9.97
CA ALA A 99 4.47 -5.78 8.87
C ALA A 99 5.55 -6.41 7.99
N PHE A 100 5.78 -5.85 6.82
CA PHE A 100 6.73 -6.37 5.84
C PHE A 100 7.97 -5.49 5.76
N GLU A 101 9.15 -6.09 5.65
CA GLU A 101 10.41 -5.37 5.45
C GLU A 101 10.30 -4.41 4.26
N ASN A 102 10.83 -3.21 4.45
CA ASN A 102 11.16 -2.31 3.36
C ASN A 102 12.52 -2.70 2.76
N ASP A 103 12.86 -2.18 1.58
CA ASP A 103 14.17 -2.38 0.95
C ASP A 103 15.28 -1.47 1.50
N ASP A 104 15.07 -0.91 2.69
CA ASP A 104 15.98 0.02 3.38
C ASP A 104 16.22 -0.47 4.83
N GLU A 105 17.39 -0.19 5.39
CA GLU A 105 17.77 -0.51 6.78
C GLU A 105 17.62 0.70 7.72
N ARG A 106 16.84 1.70 7.31
CA ARG A 106 16.64 2.98 8.00
C ARG A 106 16.29 2.80 9.49
N PHE A 107 17.09 3.45 10.33
CA PHE A 107 16.83 3.58 11.76
C PHE A 107 17.36 4.93 12.22
N VAL A 108 16.53 5.70 12.93
CA VAL A 108 16.89 7.03 13.44
C VAL A 108 16.72 7.01 14.96
N PRO A 109 17.83 6.98 15.73
CA PRO A 109 17.78 6.94 17.21
C PRO A 109 16.94 8.07 17.83
N GLU A 110 16.93 9.24 17.18
CA GLU A 110 16.23 10.45 17.62
C GLU A 110 14.70 10.30 17.60
N TRP A 111 14.13 9.31 16.91
CA TRP A 111 12.68 9.08 16.88
C TRP A 111 12.07 8.95 18.27
N ALA A 112 12.77 8.26 19.19
CA ALA A 112 12.36 8.08 20.57
C ALA A 112 12.07 9.40 21.29
N GLU A 113 12.98 10.36 21.15
CA GLU A 113 12.89 11.68 21.76
C GLU A 113 11.90 12.58 21.01
N LEU A 114 12.02 12.65 19.68
CA LEU A 114 11.17 13.49 18.83
C LEU A 114 9.68 13.15 18.98
N LEU A 115 9.37 11.86 19.09
CA LEU A 115 8.01 11.36 19.17
C LEU A 115 7.57 11.00 20.58
N ASP A 116 8.43 11.15 21.60
CA ASP A 116 8.10 10.83 23.01
C ASP A 116 7.56 9.41 23.17
N LEU A 117 8.33 8.43 22.66
CA LEU A 117 7.93 7.01 22.59
C LEU A 117 8.72 6.12 23.56
N GLY A 118 9.60 6.71 24.37
CA GLY A 118 10.58 5.94 25.16
C GLY A 118 11.68 5.34 24.29
N ALA A 119 12.50 4.45 24.84
CA ALA A 119 13.66 3.92 24.14
C ALA A 119 13.28 3.02 22.95
N ALA A 120 13.70 3.40 21.74
CA ALA A 120 13.52 2.59 20.54
C ALA A 120 14.54 1.45 20.48
N LYS A 121 14.08 0.25 20.09
CA LYS A 121 14.96 -0.89 19.79
C LYS A 121 15.16 -0.97 18.29
N ARG A 122 16.42 -1.02 17.82
CA ARG A 122 16.70 -1.22 16.39
C ARG A 122 16.14 -2.58 15.94
N ARG A 123 15.22 -2.54 14.98
CA ARG A 123 14.58 -3.69 14.31
C ARG A 123 14.57 -3.41 12.79
N PRO A 124 14.26 -4.39 11.93
CA PRO A 124 14.10 -4.12 10.51
C PRO A 124 13.10 -2.98 10.26
N TYR A 125 13.41 -2.14 9.28
CA TYR A 125 12.53 -1.06 8.86
C TYR A 125 11.41 -1.64 7.98
N VAL A 126 10.16 -1.35 8.31
CA VAL A 126 8.99 -1.93 7.66
C VAL A 126 8.23 -0.93 6.81
N CYS A 127 7.57 -1.42 5.76
CA CYS A 127 6.68 -0.64 4.92
C CYS A 127 5.37 -0.30 5.67
N SER A 128 4.89 0.95 5.59
CA SER A 128 3.60 1.34 6.17
C SER A 128 2.40 1.04 5.28
N GLY A 129 2.61 0.48 4.08
CA GLY A 129 1.56 0.21 3.11
C GLY A 129 0.72 -1.03 3.42
N LEU A 130 1.27 -2.02 4.12
CA LEU A 130 0.56 -3.22 4.54
C LEU A 130 0.94 -3.59 5.97
N VAL A 131 0.03 -3.34 6.91
CA VAL A 131 0.26 -3.55 8.34
C VAL A 131 -0.97 -4.19 8.97
N PHE A 132 -0.76 -5.24 9.74
CA PHE A 132 -1.79 -5.89 10.55
C PHE A 132 -1.60 -5.46 12.00
N LEU A 133 -2.67 -5.01 12.65
CA LEU A 133 -2.68 -4.52 14.02
C LEU A 133 -3.81 -5.22 14.77
N GLY A 134 -3.47 -6.17 15.65
CA GLY A 134 -4.43 -6.96 16.39
C GLY A 134 -4.40 -6.73 17.90
N GLY A 135 -5.57 -6.93 18.53
CA GLY A 135 -5.78 -6.81 19.96
C GLY A 135 -5.43 -5.44 20.54
N GLU A 136 -5.17 -5.41 21.84
CA GLU A 136 -4.87 -4.18 22.58
C GLU A 136 -3.55 -3.53 22.12
N SER A 137 -2.50 -4.33 21.87
CA SER A 137 -1.21 -3.83 21.41
C SER A 137 -1.30 -3.18 20.03
N GLY A 138 -2.05 -3.76 19.09
CA GLY A 138 -2.31 -3.16 17.79
C GLY A 138 -3.11 -1.86 17.89
N ALA A 139 -4.15 -1.84 18.73
CA ALA A 139 -4.95 -0.64 18.97
C ALA A 139 -4.15 0.49 19.64
N GLU A 140 -3.26 0.16 20.57
CA GLU A 140 -2.33 1.13 21.16
C GLU A 140 -1.35 1.69 20.12
N ALA A 141 -0.73 0.82 19.31
CA ALA A 141 0.16 1.27 18.24
C ALA A 141 -0.55 2.21 17.26
N LEU A 142 -1.81 1.93 16.90
CA LEU A 142 -2.59 2.80 16.03
C LEU A 142 -2.87 4.17 16.66
N ARG A 143 -3.24 4.20 17.95
CA ARG A 143 -3.46 5.46 18.69
C ARG A 143 -2.18 6.28 18.82
N LEU A 144 -1.05 5.64 19.08
CA LEU A 144 0.24 6.30 19.12
C LEU A 144 0.63 6.85 17.75
N LEU A 145 0.41 6.10 16.68
CA LEU A 145 0.65 6.60 15.32
C LEU A 145 -0.15 7.88 15.05
N ASP A 146 -1.45 7.90 15.36
CA ASP A 146 -2.33 9.07 15.15
C ASP A 146 -1.93 10.30 15.98
N ASP A 147 -1.52 10.08 17.22
CA ASP A 147 -1.07 11.16 18.09
C ASP A 147 0.29 11.70 17.64
N ARG A 148 1.26 10.80 17.39
CA ARG A 148 2.65 11.17 17.14
C ARG A 148 2.89 11.75 15.76
N GLN A 149 2.09 11.38 14.75
CA GLN A 149 2.20 11.96 13.41
C GLN A 149 1.94 13.48 13.39
N ARG A 150 1.25 14.04 14.40
CA ARG A 150 1.04 15.50 14.53
C ARG A 150 2.32 16.29 14.77
N ARG A 151 3.40 15.62 15.14
CA ARG A 151 4.74 16.22 15.33
C ARG A 151 5.56 16.26 14.05
N VAL A 152 5.05 15.66 12.97
CA VAL A 152 5.70 15.68 11.67
C VAL A 152 5.53 17.05 11.04
N ASP A 153 6.64 17.61 10.57
CA ASP A 153 6.66 18.80 9.74
C ASP A 153 6.62 18.34 8.28
N PHE A 154 5.43 18.43 7.68
CA PHE A 154 5.20 17.98 6.32
C PHE A 154 6.12 18.67 5.30
N GLU A 155 6.36 19.97 5.46
CA GLU A 155 7.14 20.76 4.50
C GLU A 155 8.61 20.31 4.45
N ARG A 156 9.15 19.82 5.57
CA ARG A 156 10.54 19.32 5.65
C ARG A 156 10.71 17.89 5.11
N SER A 157 9.60 17.18 4.90
CA SER A 157 9.59 15.78 4.48
C SER A 157 10.01 15.58 3.01
N TYR A 158 10.15 14.32 2.61
CA TYR A 158 10.38 13.91 1.22
C TYR A 158 9.34 14.47 0.24
N PHE A 159 8.10 14.68 0.70
CA PHE A 159 7.02 15.19 -0.13
C PHE A 159 6.94 16.72 -0.17
N GLY A 160 7.73 17.40 0.66
CA GLY A 160 7.90 18.86 0.66
C GLY A 160 9.22 19.28 0.01
N VAL A 161 10.08 19.97 0.76
CA VAL A 161 11.39 20.44 0.28
C VAL A 161 12.49 19.37 0.35
N ASP A 162 12.19 18.19 0.91
CA ASP A 162 13.14 17.09 1.18
C ASP A 162 14.39 17.55 1.93
N GLU A 163 14.20 18.09 3.14
CA GLU A 163 15.30 18.67 3.92
C GLU A 163 16.34 17.59 4.29
N PRO A 164 17.62 17.77 3.91
CA PRO A 164 18.67 16.83 4.25
C PRO A 164 18.80 16.62 5.77
N GLY A 165 18.75 15.35 6.19
CA GLY A 165 18.89 14.97 7.60
C GLY A 165 17.62 15.11 8.43
N TYR A 166 16.47 15.45 7.84
CA TYR A 166 15.21 15.43 8.58
C TYR A 166 14.86 14.00 9.04
N ALA A 167 14.67 13.84 10.35
CA ALA A 167 14.48 12.54 11.00
C ALA A 167 13.18 11.83 10.61
N LEU A 168 12.13 12.58 10.27
CA LEU A 168 10.80 12.08 9.87
C LEU A 168 10.55 12.30 8.38
N ARG A 169 11.60 12.12 7.57
CA ARG A 169 11.62 12.30 6.12
C ARG A 169 10.48 11.56 5.41
N PHE A 170 10.13 10.36 5.85
CA PHE A 170 9.11 9.51 5.21
C PHE A 170 7.78 9.48 5.96
N LEU A 171 7.45 10.56 6.68
CA LEU A 171 6.11 10.79 7.24
C LEU A 171 5.57 9.60 8.06
N ASP A 172 4.42 9.05 7.67
CA ASP A 172 3.73 7.96 8.35
C ASP A 172 4.59 6.71 8.49
N GLN A 173 5.46 6.42 7.51
CA GLN A 173 6.34 5.25 7.59
C GLN A 173 7.38 5.39 8.69
N ASP A 174 8.00 6.57 8.83
CA ASP A 174 8.98 6.83 9.90
C ASP A 174 8.30 6.82 11.27
N VAL A 175 7.10 7.42 11.40
CA VAL A 175 6.34 7.42 12.67
C VAL A 175 5.87 6.02 13.05
N LEU A 176 5.35 5.23 12.10
CA LEU A 176 4.95 3.86 12.32
C LEU A 176 6.14 3.03 12.83
N ASN A 177 7.29 3.11 12.15
CA ASN A 177 8.48 2.38 12.56
C ASN A 177 8.94 2.77 13.96
N ALA A 178 8.93 4.06 14.30
CA ALA A 178 9.25 4.53 15.64
C ALA A 178 8.30 3.93 16.70
N VAL A 179 6.99 3.90 16.43
CA VAL A 179 5.99 3.33 17.34
C VAL A 179 6.20 1.82 17.50
N LEU A 180 6.32 1.08 16.41
CA LEU A 180 6.50 -0.38 16.44
C LEU A 180 7.81 -0.78 17.14
N GLN A 181 8.87 0.04 17.02
CA GLN A 181 10.18 -0.24 17.60
C GLN A 181 10.30 0.16 19.07
N SER A 182 9.43 1.03 19.57
CA SER A 182 9.50 1.56 20.95
C SER A 182 8.39 1.01 21.85
N SER A 183 7.18 0.84 21.32
CA SER A 183 5.98 0.60 22.13
C SER A 183 5.41 -0.82 21.99
N VAL A 184 5.77 -1.57 20.94
CA VAL A 184 5.30 -2.95 20.77
C VAL A 184 6.33 -3.94 21.31
N GLU A 185 5.87 -4.83 22.20
CA GLU A 185 6.67 -5.94 22.74
C GLU A 185 7.32 -6.75 21.62
N THR A 186 8.55 -7.21 21.81
CA THR A 186 9.31 -7.89 20.75
C THR A 186 8.59 -9.16 20.28
N GLU A 187 8.00 -9.87 21.22
CA GLU A 187 7.29 -11.13 21.01
C GLU A 187 5.95 -10.93 20.31
N ARG A 188 5.44 -9.69 20.28
CA ARG A 188 4.17 -9.29 19.66
C ARG A 188 4.35 -8.51 18.37
N PHE A 189 5.58 -8.35 17.86
CA PHE A 189 5.83 -7.71 16.58
C PHE A 189 6.57 -8.65 15.64
N GLU A 190 5.84 -9.13 14.63
CA GLU A 190 6.36 -9.99 13.58
C GLU A 190 6.73 -9.16 12.34
N VAL A 191 7.97 -9.30 11.89
CA VAL A 191 8.42 -8.75 10.61
C VAL A 191 8.51 -9.86 9.58
N ARG A 192 7.83 -9.66 8.44
CA ARG A 192 7.81 -10.58 7.30
C ARG A 192 8.83 -10.14 6.25
N PRO A 193 9.48 -11.09 5.53
CA PRO A 193 10.48 -10.75 4.52
C PRO A 193 9.93 -9.87 3.39
N PHE A 194 10.76 -9.00 2.82
CA PHE A 194 10.41 -8.14 1.67
C PHE A 194 9.79 -8.93 0.49
N ALA A 195 10.29 -10.15 0.24
CA ALA A 195 9.81 -11.02 -0.84
C ALA A 195 8.33 -11.43 -0.70
N GLU A 196 7.72 -11.26 0.47
CA GLU A 196 6.30 -11.55 0.70
C GLU A 196 5.37 -10.37 0.38
N ALA A 197 5.89 -9.15 0.29
CA ALA A 197 5.15 -7.97 -0.17
C ALA A 197 6.07 -7.02 -0.98
N PRO A 198 6.63 -7.48 -2.11
CA PRO A 198 7.67 -6.75 -2.81
C PRO A 198 7.17 -5.43 -3.40
N MET A 199 8.12 -4.53 -3.59
CA MET A 199 7.96 -3.23 -4.23
C MET A 199 8.74 -3.17 -5.57
N PRO A 200 8.50 -2.17 -6.45
CA PRO A 200 9.26 -1.99 -7.67
C PRO A 200 10.78 -2.04 -7.42
N PRO A 201 11.57 -2.66 -8.30
CA PRO A 201 11.23 -3.05 -9.67
C PRO A 201 10.58 -4.44 -9.85
N PHE A 202 10.20 -5.15 -8.76
CA PHE A 202 9.65 -6.52 -8.80
C PHE A 202 10.56 -7.53 -9.52
N GLU A 203 11.87 -7.43 -9.30
CA GLU A 203 12.85 -8.31 -9.95
C GLU A 203 12.59 -9.79 -9.67
N GLY A 204 12.66 -10.62 -10.71
CA GLY A 204 12.44 -12.07 -10.59
C GLY A 204 10.98 -12.50 -10.45
N LEU A 205 10.06 -11.60 -10.06
CA LEU A 205 8.64 -11.91 -9.89
C LEU A 205 7.91 -11.96 -11.24
N ARG A 206 7.01 -12.94 -11.41
CA ARG A 206 6.19 -13.09 -12.62
C ARG A 206 4.76 -13.44 -12.27
N VAL A 207 3.81 -12.95 -13.08
CA VAL A 207 2.43 -13.44 -13.07
C VAL A 207 2.44 -14.85 -13.65
N ILE A 208 2.00 -15.84 -12.87
CA ILE A 208 1.92 -17.25 -13.29
C ILE A 208 0.48 -17.67 -13.61
N ASP A 209 -0.51 -16.99 -13.02
CA ASP A 209 -1.93 -17.15 -13.32
C ASP A 209 -2.65 -15.83 -13.06
N GLU A 210 -2.86 -15.05 -14.12
CA GLU A 210 -3.53 -13.75 -14.06
C GLU A 210 -4.99 -13.90 -13.59
N SER A 211 -5.67 -14.99 -13.96
CA SER A 211 -7.09 -15.18 -13.60
C SER A 211 -7.30 -15.30 -12.10
N ARG A 212 -6.32 -15.87 -11.39
CA ARG A 212 -6.29 -16.08 -9.94
C ARG A 212 -5.33 -15.14 -9.20
N LEU A 213 -4.84 -14.10 -9.86
CA LEU A 213 -3.88 -13.12 -9.33
C LEU A 213 -2.55 -13.71 -8.84
N ARG A 214 -2.20 -14.94 -9.25
CA ARG A 214 -1.02 -15.62 -8.71
C ARG A 214 0.24 -15.09 -9.36
N CYS A 215 1.18 -14.72 -8.51
CA CYS A 215 2.54 -14.37 -8.88
C CYS A 215 3.53 -15.27 -8.15
N ALA A 216 4.67 -15.56 -8.77
CA ALA A 216 5.73 -16.31 -8.12
C ALA A 216 7.11 -15.92 -8.63
N TYR A 217 8.10 -16.09 -7.75
CA TYR A 217 9.51 -16.12 -8.09
C TYR A 217 9.89 -17.47 -8.73
N ALA A 218 11.12 -17.56 -9.25
CA ALA A 218 11.60 -18.78 -9.92
C ALA A 218 11.70 -20.00 -8.99
N ASP A 219 11.85 -19.78 -7.69
CA ASP A 219 11.87 -20.82 -6.64
C ASP A 219 10.45 -21.26 -6.21
N GLY A 220 9.40 -20.67 -6.78
CA GLY A 220 8.01 -20.95 -6.46
C GLY A 220 7.45 -20.13 -5.30
N HIS A 221 8.26 -19.31 -4.61
CA HIS A 221 7.77 -18.42 -3.56
C HIS A 221 6.76 -17.44 -4.14
N SER A 222 5.63 -17.25 -3.44
CA SER A 222 4.51 -16.43 -3.90
C SER A 222 4.18 -15.36 -2.85
N PRO A 223 4.22 -14.06 -3.21
CA PRO A 223 3.96 -12.99 -2.25
C PRO A 223 2.47 -12.90 -1.85
N TYR A 224 2.22 -12.33 -0.68
CA TYR A 224 0.89 -11.92 -0.24
C TYR A 224 0.35 -10.74 -1.03
N ALA A 225 1.21 -9.81 -1.40
CA ALA A 225 0.83 -8.60 -2.09
C ALA A 225 1.94 -8.07 -3.00
N VAL A 226 1.59 -7.18 -3.91
CA VAL A 226 2.56 -6.36 -4.66
C VAL A 226 2.22 -4.89 -4.44
N HIS A 227 3.19 -4.09 -3.99
CA HIS A 227 2.99 -2.70 -3.60
C HIS A 227 3.67 -1.76 -4.60
N HIS A 228 2.93 -0.89 -5.29
CA HIS A 228 3.49 0.00 -6.32
C HIS A 228 3.65 1.46 -5.85
N PHE A 229 4.64 1.73 -5.00
CA PHE A 229 4.84 3.06 -4.43
C PHE A 229 5.27 4.15 -5.46
N GLY A 230 5.91 3.77 -6.57
CA GLY A 230 6.42 4.71 -7.59
C GLY A 230 5.35 5.39 -8.45
N ALA A 231 5.73 5.88 -9.64
CA ALA A 231 4.81 6.51 -10.59
C ALA A 231 3.61 5.61 -10.87
N LYS A 232 2.38 6.13 -10.76
CA LYS A 232 1.18 5.28 -10.80
C LYS A 232 0.82 4.90 -12.24
N PRO A 233 0.67 3.60 -12.58
CA PRO A 233 0.39 3.17 -13.95
C PRO A 233 -0.90 3.74 -14.56
N TRP A 234 -1.86 4.16 -13.74
CA TRP A 234 -3.08 4.82 -14.20
C TRP A 234 -2.90 6.33 -14.45
N LEU A 235 -1.94 6.99 -13.81
CA LEU A 235 -1.62 8.40 -14.05
C LEU A 235 -0.60 8.55 -15.19
N GLU A 236 0.41 7.69 -15.22
CA GLU A 236 1.57 7.85 -16.10
C GLU A 236 1.92 6.59 -16.88
N ALA A 237 2.70 6.75 -17.95
CA ALA A 237 3.18 5.66 -18.79
C ALA A 237 4.36 4.92 -18.11
N THR A 238 4.05 3.89 -17.34
CA THR A 238 5.04 3.07 -16.62
C THR A 238 5.35 1.77 -17.35
N HIS A 239 6.37 1.05 -16.89
CA HIS A 239 6.69 -0.28 -17.41
C HIS A 239 5.49 -1.23 -17.23
N ASP A 240 5.15 -1.97 -18.28
CA ASP A 240 4.14 -3.02 -18.22
C ASP A 240 4.74 -4.31 -17.62
N GLY A 241 4.81 -4.34 -16.28
CA GLY A 241 5.31 -5.45 -15.47
C GLY A 241 4.20 -6.22 -14.73
N VAL A 242 4.57 -6.93 -13.66
CA VAL A 242 3.64 -7.74 -12.83
C VAL A 242 2.46 -6.92 -12.35
N TYR A 243 2.73 -5.78 -11.71
CA TYR A 243 1.69 -4.92 -11.18
C TYR A 243 0.72 -4.42 -12.27
N SER A 244 1.23 -3.91 -13.39
CA SER A 244 0.40 -3.40 -14.49
C SER A 244 -0.44 -4.49 -15.16
N GLN A 245 0.03 -5.74 -15.19
CA GLN A 245 -0.74 -6.88 -15.67
C GLN A 245 -1.92 -7.17 -14.73
N LEU A 246 -1.66 -7.34 -13.44
CA LEU A 246 -2.71 -7.58 -12.44
C LEU A 246 -3.70 -6.42 -12.35
N LEU A 247 -3.22 -5.17 -12.41
CA LEU A 247 -4.07 -3.98 -12.41
C LEU A 247 -5.09 -4.02 -13.55
N ARG A 248 -4.68 -4.40 -14.77
CA ARG A 248 -5.62 -4.52 -15.90
C ARG A 248 -6.68 -5.59 -15.66
N ARG A 249 -6.27 -6.74 -15.15
CA ARG A 249 -7.14 -7.85 -14.78
C ARG A 249 -8.18 -7.44 -13.75
N LEU A 250 -7.77 -6.65 -12.77
CA LEU A 250 -8.62 -6.18 -11.67
C LEU A 250 -9.54 -5.04 -12.07
N LEU A 251 -9.24 -4.31 -13.14
CA LEU A 251 -10.09 -3.22 -13.63
C LEU A 251 -11.10 -3.66 -14.70
N GLN A 252 -10.84 -4.76 -15.41
CA GLN A 252 -11.62 -5.18 -16.59
C GLN A 252 -12.09 -6.63 -16.58
N GLY A 253 -11.71 -7.41 -15.56
CA GLY A 253 -12.14 -8.80 -15.47
C GLY A 253 -13.67 -8.91 -15.42
N PRO A 254 -14.27 -9.94 -16.03
CA PRO A 254 -15.72 -10.10 -16.04
C PRO A 254 -16.31 -10.51 -14.68
N ASP A 255 -15.46 -10.92 -13.74
CA ASP A 255 -15.77 -11.46 -12.42
C ASP A 255 -15.33 -10.53 -11.27
N VAL A 256 -14.96 -9.28 -11.58
CA VAL A 256 -14.58 -8.30 -10.55
C VAL A 256 -15.82 -7.71 -9.90
N ALA A 257 -15.72 -7.36 -8.62
CA ALA A 257 -16.83 -6.79 -7.87
C ALA A 257 -17.19 -5.37 -8.37
N ILE A 258 -16.18 -4.56 -8.66
CA ILE A 258 -16.33 -3.21 -9.20
C ILE A 258 -15.73 -3.17 -10.61
N GLY A 259 -16.57 -3.11 -11.63
CA GLY A 259 -16.14 -2.96 -13.02
C GLY A 259 -15.93 -1.50 -13.40
N VAL A 260 -14.79 -1.18 -14.03
CA VAL A 260 -14.53 0.17 -14.54
C VAL A 260 -14.79 0.23 -16.06
N PRO A 261 -15.61 1.18 -16.55
CA PRO A 261 -15.83 1.35 -17.98
C PRO A 261 -14.51 1.58 -18.73
N ALA A 262 -14.31 0.87 -19.84
CA ALA A 262 -13.08 0.97 -20.62
C ALA A 262 -12.78 2.40 -21.12
N ALA A 263 -13.81 3.26 -21.26
CA ALA A 263 -13.67 4.65 -21.64
C ALA A 263 -12.95 5.50 -20.57
N GLU A 264 -13.09 5.14 -19.30
CA GLU A 264 -12.48 5.82 -18.15
C GLU A 264 -11.04 5.36 -17.90
N LEU A 265 -10.66 4.21 -18.47
CA LEU A 265 -9.30 3.69 -18.36
C LEU A 265 -8.34 4.39 -19.32
N PRO A 266 -7.09 4.66 -18.93
CA PRO A 266 -6.02 4.99 -19.87
C PRO A 266 -5.85 3.88 -20.91
N LEU A 267 -5.55 4.24 -22.17
CA LEU A 267 -5.45 3.28 -23.27
C LEU A 267 -4.51 2.09 -22.96
N ARG A 268 -3.38 2.34 -22.30
CA ARG A 268 -2.41 1.30 -21.90
C ARG A 268 -2.98 0.27 -20.93
N LEU A 269 -3.97 0.65 -20.14
CA LEU A 269 -4.67 -0.26 -19.23
C LEU A 269 -5.82 -0.97 -19.94
N ARG A 270 -6.31 -0.52 -21.10
CA ARG A 270 -7.41 -1.18 -21.83
C ARG A 270 -7.01 -2.54 -22.43
N GLY A 271 -8.02 -3.34 -22.73
CA GLY A 271 -7.93 -4.52 -23.60
C GLY A 271 -7.77 -4.18 -25.08
N GLY A 272 -7.40 -5.19 -25.88
CA GLY A 272 -7.40 -5.11 -27.34
C GLY A 272 -6.05 -4.74 -28.00
N PRO A 273 -6.01 -4.78 -29.35
CA PRO A 273 -4.76 -4.69 -30.12
C PRO A 273 -4.09 -3.32 -30.04
N ILE A 274 -4.87 -2.23 -30.03
CA ILE A 274 -4.35 -0.86 -29.95
C ILE A 274 -3.65 -0.65 -28.60
N ALA A 275 -4.31 -1.04 -27.50
CA ALA A 275 -3.72 -0.98 -26.16
C ALA A 275 -2.44 -1.84 -26.06
N SER A 276 -2.42 -3.02 -26.69
CA SER A 276 -1.22 -3.85 -26.74
C SER A 276 -0.06 -3.17 -27.49
N ALA A 277 -0.34 -2.48 -28.59
CA ALA A 277 0.68 -1.74 -29.32
C ALA A 277 1.24 -0.58 -28.48
N GLU A 278 0.38 0.14 -27.74
CA GLU A 278 0.82 1.18 -26.83
C GLU A 278 1.74 0.66 -25.73
N ARG A 279 1.38 -0.46 -25.07
CA ARG A 279 2.23 -1.08 -24.03
C ARG A 279 3.60 -1.47 -24.57
N LYS A 280 3.66 -2.04 -25.79
CA LYS A 280 4.94 -2.37 -26.44
C LYS A 280 5.80 -1.12 -26.68
N ARG A 281 5.18 -0.02 -27.14
CA ARG A 281 5.86 1.28 -27.32
C ARG A 281 6.40 1.82 -26.00
N ILE A 282 5.60 1.81 -24.94
CA ILE A 282 6.01 2.27 -23.60
C ILE A 282 7.19 1.43 -23.09
N ASN A 283 7.09 0.09 -23.16
CA ASN A 283 8.15 -0.81 -22.73
C ASN A 283 9.46 -0.58 -23.48
N LEU A 284 9.40 -0.34 -24.79
CA LEU A 284 10.59 -0.01 -25.58
C LEU A 284 11.22 1.30 -25.10
N GLY A 285 10.41 2.35 -24.88
CA GLY A 285 10.88 3.63 -24.35
C GLY A 285 11.53 3.50 -22.97
N GLN A 286 10.92 2.75 -22.05
CA GLN A 286 11.45 2.52 -20.71
C GLN A 286 12.77 1.72 -20.73
N ARG A 287 12.89 0.71 -21.61
CA ARG A 287 14.14 -0.04 -21.80
C ARG A 287 15.26 0.85 -22.35
N LEU A 288 14.95 1.72 -23.31
CA LEU A 288 15.92 2.68 -23.85
C LEU A 288 16.37 3.67 -22.77
N ARG A 289 15.44 4.21 -21.96
CA ARG A 289 15.77 5.08 -20.83
C ARG A 289 16.70 4.38 -19.84
N ARG A 290 16.41 3.14 -19.41
CA ARG A 290 17.31 2.39 -18.51
C ARG A 290 18.69 2.11 -19.10
N ARG A 291 18.79 1.96 -20.44
CA ARG A 291 20.06 1.65 -21.13
C ARG A 291 20.93 2.87 -21.39
N PHE A 292 20.33 4.05 -21.55
CA PHE A 292 21.03 5.28 -21.96
C PHE A 292 20.96 6.42 -20.94
N GLY A 293 20.02 6.37 -19.99
CA GLY A 293 19.98 7.23 -18.81
C GLY A 293 20.40 6.38 -17.62
N GLY A 294 21.62 6.59 -17.13
CA GLY A 294 22.08 5.99 -15.88
C GLY A 294 21.06 6.23 -14.76
N ALA A 295 20.94 5.26 -13.87
CA ALA A 295 20.06 5.32 -12.71
C ALA A 295 20.17 6.69 -12.02
N THR A 296 19.04 7.40 -11.95
CA THR A 296 18.79 8.42 -10.93
C THR A 296 17.95 7.77 -9.85
#